data_AF-W2KU32-F1
#
_entry.id   AF-W2KU32-F1
#
_cell.length_a   1.000
_cell.length_b   1.000
_cell.length_c   1.000
_cell.angle_alpha   90.00
_cell.angle_beta   90.00
_cell.angle_gamma   90.00
#
_symmetry.space_group_name_H-M   'P 1'
#
loop_
_entity.id
_entity.type
_entity.pdbx_description
1 polymer ?
#
loop_
_entity_poly.entity_id
_entity_poly.type
_entity_poly.pdbx_seq_one_letter_code
_entity_poly.pdbx_strand_id
1 'polypeptide(L)'
;MGPILTVGYGDKVLLNMLEAAKKVPTTEKLASKLQNEQIQGWLSSKKTPSDVFKLFDLDKNEEAVFSSPFFKSWLSYFSDFNGANPSMKESLHYSFHRYYQDLDLAWIVVGESVMKNPRTVQLAKQLQAERLDYRLRTGTSPSDAFYHFKLNKPGADDVLRLGKHPDGTFYLLHLDKVADDLLSSPDFKLWKNFLKAFNTKNFDKQETMASVLRVYYTDDALENMLVAARKNPRTQEIALGLEKELRKM
;
A
#
# COMPACT_ATOMS: atom_id res chain seq x y z
N MET A 1 -10.97 -36.03 0.62
CA MET A 1 -12.28 -35.74 1.25
C MET A 1 -12.60 -34.24 1.29
N GLY A 2 -11.58 -33.36 1.23
CA GLY A 2 -11.77 -31.90 1.24
C GLY A 2 -12.86 -31.36 0.30
N PRO A 3 -12.90 -31.73 -1.00
CA PRO A 3 -13.93 -31.22 -1.92
C PRO A 3 -15.37 -31.56 -1.52
N ILE A 4 -15.61 -32.74 -0.95
CA ILE A 4 -16.95 -33.17 -0.50
C ILE A 4 -17.39 -32.35 0.73
N LEU A 5 -16.47 -32.08 1.65
CA LEU A 5 -16.75 -31.26 2.83
C LEU A 5 -17.02 -29.80 2.44
N THR A 6 -16.30 -29.26 1.44
CA THR A 6 -16.58 -27.92 0.91
C THR A 6 -18.00 -27.84 0.35
N VAL A 7 -18.48 -28.86 -0.36
CA VAL A 7 -19.86 -28.90 -0.88
C VAL A 7 -20.90 -28.93 0.25
N GLY A 8 -20.63 -29.67 1.33
CA GLY A 8 -21.58 -29.82 2.44
C GLY A 8 -21.65 -28.61 3.40
N TYR A 9 -20.51 -27.96 3.67
CA TYR A 9 -20.43 -26.89 4.68
C TYR A 9 -20.17 -25.50 4.09
N GLY A 10 -19.66 -25.42 2.85
CA GLY A 10 -19.13 -24.20 2.27
C GLY A 10 -17.70 -23.90 2.74
N ASP A 11 -16.95 -23.17 1.92
CA ASP A 11 -15.52 -22.93 2.14
C ASP A 11 -15.23 -22.25 3.49
N LYS A 12 -16.00 -21.21 3.81
CA LYS A 12 -15.77 -20.39 5.01
C LYS A 12 -16.04 -21.17 6.30
N VAL A 13 -17.16 -21.88 6.35
CA VAL A 13 -17.55 -22.66 7.53
C VAL A 13 -16.56 -23.81 7.74
N LEU A 14 -16.21 -24.53 6.67
CA LEU A 14 -15.22 -25.61 6.74
C LEU A 14 -13.86 -25.09 7.21
N LEU A 15 -13.37 -23.97 6.68
CA LEU A 15 -12.12 -23.37 7.12
C LEU A 15 -12.13 -23.07 8.62
N ASN A 16 -13.21 -22.46 9.13
CA ASN A 16 -13.33 -22.14 10.55
C ASN A 16 -13.37 -23.42 11.43
N MET A 17 -14.08 -24.47 10.98
CA MET A 17 -14.12 -25.76 11.68
C MET A 17 -12.74 -26.41 11.75
N LEU A 18 -12.00 -26.40 10.64
CA LEU A 18 -10.65 -26.97 10.57
C LEU A 18 -9.66 -26.19 11.43
N GLU A 19 -9.76 -24.87 11.48
CA GLU A 19 -8.94 -24.02 12.35
C GLU A 19 -9.23 -24.25 13.84
N ALA A 20 -10.49 -24.50 14.21
CA ALA A 20 -10.83 -24.92 15.57
C ALA A 20 -10.26 -26.32 15.87
N ALA A 21 -10.43 -27.28 14.96
CA ALA A 21 -9.94 -28.65 15.12
C ALA A 21 -8.41 -28.76 15.16
N LYS A 22 -7.68 -27.83 14.53
CA LYS A 22 -6.21 -27.73 14.62
C LYS A 22 -5.71 -27.38 16.02
N LYS A 23 -6.54 -26.78 16.87
CA LYS A 23 -6.18 -26.43 18.25
C LYS A 23 -6.29 -27.61 19.22
N VAL A 24 -6.87 -28.73 18.78
CA VAL A 24 -7.08 -29.93 19.60
C VAL A 24 -6.06 -31.00 19.17
N PRO A 25 -5.15 -31.45 20.06
CA PRO A 25 -4.05 -32.35 19.69
C PRO A 25 -4.50 -33.65 18.98
N THR A 26 -5.63 -34.22 19.38
CA THR A 26 -6.14 -35.48 18.78
C THR A 26 -6.66 -35.31 17.36
N THR A 27 -7.05 -34.10 16.96
CA THR A 27 -7.60 -33.81 15.61
C THR A 27 -6.68 -32.97 14.74
N GLU A 28 -5.59 -32.43 15.29
CA GLU A 28 -4.67 -31.51 14.61
C GLU A 28 -4.16 -32.05 13.27
N LYS A 29 -3.67 -33.30 13.26
CA LYS A 29 -3.08 -33.91 12.06
C LYS A 29 -4.12 -34.09 10.95
N LEU A 30 -5.33 -34.53 11.31
CA LEU A 30 -6.42 -34.70 10.34
C LEU A 30 -6.92 -33.36 9.83
N ALA A 31 -7.11 -32.39 10.71
CA ALA A 31 -7.59 -31.06 10.36
C ALA A 31 -6.59 -30.33 9.43
N SER A 32 -5.30 -30.43 9.71
CA SER A 32 -4.24 -29.87 8.84
C SER A 32 -4.23 -30.53 7.47
N LYS A 33 -4.38 -31.85 7.40
CA LYS A 33 -4.49 -32.57 6.12
C LYS A 33 -5.71 -32.10 5.31
N LEU A 34 -6.88 -32.00 5.94
CA LEU A 34 -8.11 -31.56 5.29
C LEU A 34 -8.04 -30.10 4.83
N GLN A 35 -7.40 -29.22 5.61
CA GLN A 35 -7.18 -27.83 5.21
C GLN A 35 -6.25 -27.74 3.99
N ASN A 36 -5.19 -28.54 3.95
CA ASN A 36 -4.33 -28.60 2.77
C ASN A 36 -5.10 -29.10 1.55
N GLU A 37 -5.94 -30.14 1.68
CA GLU A 37 -6.82 -30.60 0.59
C GLU A 37 -7.78 -29.49 0.12
N GLN A 38 -8.32 -28.68 1.05
CA GLN A 38 -9.18 -27.54 0.74
C GLN A 38 -8.41 -26.47 -0.07
N ILE A 39 -7.21 -26.10 0.38
CA ILE A 39 -6.32 -25.14 -0.30
C ILE A 39 -5.96 -25.62 -1.72
N GLN A 40 -5.61 -26.89 -1.89
CA GLN A 40 -5.32 -27.46 -3.20
C GLN A 40 -6.56 -27.47 -4.11
N GLY A 41 -7.75 -27.67 -3.54
CA GLY A 41 -9.01 -27.50 -4.26
C GLY A 41 -9.24 -26.07 -4.75
N TRP A 42 -8.91 -25.06 -3.93
CA TRP A 42 -8.97 -23.65 -4.32
C TRP A 42 -8.01 -23.32 -5.45
N LEU A 43 -6.76 -23.80 -5.38
CA LEU A 43 -5.77 -23.63 -6.45
C LEU A 43 -6.26 -24.29 -7.76
N SER A 44 -6.74 -25.52 -7.68
CA SER A 44 -7.22 -26.28 -8.85
C SER A 44 -8.45 -25.63 -9.51
N SER A 45 -9.34 -25.06 -8.68
CA SER A 45 -10.50 -24.30 -9.15
C SER A 45 -10.19 -22.84 -9.48
N LYS A 46 -8.92 -22.44 -9.42
CA LYS A 46 -8.45 -21.08 -9.73
C LYS A 46 -9.16 -19.99 -8.93
N LYS A 47 -9.50 -20.27 -7.67
CA LYS A 47 -10.07 -19.27 -6.77
C LYS A 47 -9.06 -18.13 -6.58
N THR A 48 -9.44 -16.89 -6.83
CA THR A 48 -8.47 -15.79 -6.87
C THR A 48 -7.87 -15.53 -5.48
N PRO A 49 -6.62 -15.05 -5.38
CA PRO A 49 -6.06 -14.63 -4.11
C PRO A 49 -6.95 -13.64 -3.35
N SER A 50 -7.59 -12.68 -4.03
CA SER A 50 -8.55 -11.79 -3.38
C SER A 50 -9.81 -12.48 -2.86
N ASP A 51 -10.34 -13.52 -3.51
CA ASP A 51 -11.48 -14.28 -2.95
C ASP A 51 -11.05 -15.06 -1.70
N VAL A 52 -9.86 -15.67 -1.73
CA VAL A 52 -9.30 -16.40 -0.58
C VAL A 52 -8.94 -15.47 0.57
N PHE A 53 -8.53 -14.22 0.27
CA PHE A 53 -8.29 -13.18 1.27
C PHE A 53 -9.52 -12.96 2.16
N LYS A 54 -10.70 -12.83 1.53
CA LYS A 54 -11.99 -12.71 2.22
C LYS A 54 -12.40 -13.98 2.96
N LEU A 55 -12.10 -15.17 2.43
CA LEU A 55 -12.36 -16.42 3.14
C LEU A 55 -11.58 -16.50 4.47
N PHE A 56 -10.38 -15.90 4.52
CA PHE A 56 -9.60 -15.77 5.74
C PHE A 56 -10.05 -14.60 6.65
N ASP A 57 -11.15 -13.91 6.33
CA ASP A 57 -11.63 -12.69 7.01
C ASP A 57 -10.56 -11.58 7.10
N LEU A 58 -9.62 -11.55 6.14
CA LEU A 58 -8.56 -10.54 6.13
C LEU A 58 -9.06 -9.17 5.67
N ASP A 59 -10.31 -9.04 5.22
CA ASP A 59 -11.01 -7.80 4.88
C ASP A 59 -11.63 -7.10 6.10
N LYS A 60 -11.60 -7.71 7.28
CA LYS A 60 -12.32 -7.22 8.48
C LYS A 60 -11.42 -6.62 9.56
N ASN A 61 -10.11 -6.62 9.37
CA ASN A 61 -9.17 -6.19 10.40
C ASN A 61 -8.02 -5.39 9.79
N GLU A 62 -8.28 -4.09 9.59
CA GLU A 62 -7.37 -3.18 8.90
C GLU A 62 -6.05 -3.00 9.67
N GLU A 63 -6.13 -2.77 10.99
CA GLU A 63 -4.96 -2.45 11.80
C GLU A 63 -4.01 -3.63 12.04
N ALA A 64 -4.49 -4.87 11.93
CA ALA A 64 -3.73 -6.07 12.26
C ALA A 64 -3.66 -7.12 11.15
N VAL A 65 -3.98 -6.78 9.90
CA VAL A 65 -3.98 -7.73 8.77
C VAL A 65 -2.64 -8.47 8.65
N PHE A 66 -1.51 -7.77 8.73
CA PHE A 66 -0.17 -8.38 8.65
C PHE A 66 0.21 -9.22 9.87
N SER A 67 -0.43 -8.97 11.02
CA SER A 67 -0.22 -9.74 12.25
C SER A 67 -1.15 -10.94 12.37
N SER A 68 -2.16 -11.05 11.51
CA SER A 68 -3.09 -12.18 11.50
C SER A 68 -2.37 -13.49 11.18
N PRO A 69 -2.57 -14.56 11.95
CA PRO A 69 -2.01 -15.88 11.60
C PRO A 69 -2.56 -16.38 10.26
N PHE A 70 -3.75 -15.92 9.86
CA PHE A 70 -4.34 -16.24 8.56
C PHE A 70 -3.66 -15.54 7.39
N PHE A 71 -3.02 -14.39 7.63
CA PHE A 71 -2.29 -13.68 6.59
C PHE A 71 -1.11 -14.50 6.05
N LYS A 72 -0.41 -15.24 6.93
CA LYS A 72 0.67 -16.14 6.51
C LYS A 72 0.15 -17.25 5.59
N SER A 73 -0.97 -17.88 5.94
CA SER A 73 -1.61 -18.92 5.13
C SER A 73 -2.06 -18.37 3.78
N TRP A 74 -2.69 -17.21 3.79
CA TRP A 74 -3.09 -16.52 2.57
C TRP A 74 -1.90 -16.10 1.69
N LEU A 75 -0.81 -15.61 2.26
CA LEU A 75 0.37 -15.20 1.49
C LEU A 75 1.06 -16.39 0.81
N SER A 76 1.04 -17.57 1.46
CA SER A 76 1.48 -18.81 0.83
C SER A 76 0.58 -19.14 -0.37
N TYR A 77 -0.75 -19.09 -0.17
CA TYR A 77 -1.71 -19.31 -1.25
C TYR A 77 -1.53 -18.34 -2.42
N PHE A 78 -1.36 -17.05 -2.14
CA PHE A 78 -1.10 -16.00 -3.13
C PHE A 78 0.14 -16.33 -3.97
N SER A 79 1.22 -16.77 -3.31
CA SER A 79 2.48 -17.14 -3.98
C SER A 79 2.30 -18.37 -4.86
N ASP A 80 1.64 -19.41 -4.33
CA ASP A 80 1.36 -20.66 -5.06
C ASP A 80 0.45 -20.41 -6.26
N PHE A 81 -0.61 -19.62 -6.09
CA PHE A 81 -1.54 -19.25 -7.15
C PHE A 81 -0.82 -18.49 -8.27
N ASN A 82 -0.03 -17.47 -7.93
CA ASN A 82 0.70 -16.66 -8.90
C ASN A 82 1.80 -17.46 -9.62
N GLY A 83 2.42 -18.42 -8.94
CA GLY A 83 3.39 -19.35 -9.53
C GLY A 83 2.74 -20.32 -10.51
N ALA A 84 1.61 -20.92 -10.11
CA ALA A 84 0.87 -21.89 -10.93
C ALA A 84 0.07 -21.26 -12.07
N ASN A 85 -0.28 -19.97 -11.97
CA ASN A 85 -1.14 -19.28 -12.93
C ASN A 85 -0.51 -17.97 -13.47
N PRO A 86 0.59 -18.03 -14.25
CA PRO A 86 1.31 -16.83 -14.70
C PRO A 86 0.46 -15.81 -15.47
N SER A 87 -0.55 -16.26 -16.22
CA SER A 87 -1.45 -15.39 -17.00
C SER A 87 -2.56 -14.73 -16.17
N MET A 88 -2.77 -15.18 -14.93
CA MET A 88 -3.81 -14.67 -14.03
C MET A 88 -3.21 -14.10 -12.75
N LYS A 89 -1.91 -13.77 -12.75
CA LYS A 89 -1.22 -13.26 -11.56
C LYS A 89 -1.98 -12.08 -10.98
N GLU A 90 -2.26 -12.17 -9.70
CA GLU A 90 -2.83 -11.07 -8.93
C GLU A 90 -1.71 -10.32 -8.22
N SER A 91 -1.75 -8.99 -8.22
CA SER A 91 -0.79 -8.19 -7.48
C SER A 91 -1.22 -8.09 -6.01
N LEU A 92 -0.27 -7.91 -5.09
CA LEU A 92 -0.55 -7.70 -3.67
C LEU A 92 -1.49 -6.49 -3.48
N HIS A 93 -1.24 -5.40 -4.21
CA HIS A 93 -2.10 -4.23 -4.23
C HIS A 93 -3.54 -4.53 -4.65
N TYR A 94 -3.75 -5.30 -5.71
CA TYR A 94 -5.11 -5.60 -6.16
C TYR A 94 -5.89 -6.40 -5.11
N SER A 95 -5.26 -7.40 -4.47
CA SER A 95 -5.92 -8.18 -3.41
C SER A 95 -6.41 -7.32 -2.26
N PHE A 96 -5.57 -6.36 -1.86
CA PHE A 96 -5.85 -5.42 -0.78
C PHE A 96 -6.86 -4.35 -1.20
N HIS A 97 -6.68 -3.72 -2.37
CA HIS A 97 -7.53 -2.65 -2.89
C HIS A 97 -8.97 -3.06 -3.15
N ARG A 98 -9.22 -4.37 -3.34
CA ARG A 98 -10.58 -4.90 -3.47
C ARG A 98 -11.43 -4.70 -2.20
N TYR A 99 -10.79 -4.57 -1.04
CA TYR A 99 -11.48 -4.51 0.26
C TYR A 99 -11.12 -3.27 1.08
N TYR A 100 -9.94 -2.69 0.86
CA TYR A 100 -9.44 -1.53 1.59
C TYR A 100 -9.41 -0.29 0.69
N GLN A 101 -9.81 0.86 1.25
CA GLN A 101 -9.62 2.11 0.54
C GLN A 101 -8.12 2.45 0.50
N ASP A 102 -7.73 3.29 -0.46
CA ASP A 102 -6.31 3.58 -0.66
C ASP A 102 -5.70 4.37 0.52
N LEU A 103 -6.52 5.07 1.30
CA LEU A 103 -6.11 5.70 2.57
C LEU A 103 -5.79 4.63 3.62
N ASP A 104 -6.63 3.63 3.79
CA ASP A 104 -6.41 2.54 4.75
C ASP A 104 -5.13 1.77 4.40
N LEU A 105 -4.90 1.53 3.10
CA LEU A 105 -3.64 0.94 2.62
C LEU A 105 -2.40 1.80 2.90
N ALA A 106 -2.55 3.12 2.97
CA ALA A 106 -1.47 4.02 3.32
C ALA A 106 -1.09 3.88 4.79
N TRP A 107 -2.09 3.82 5.68
CA TRP A 107 -1.90 3.62 7.11
C TRP A 107 -1.35 2.23 7.46
N ILE A 108 -1.87 1.19 6.78
CA ILE A 108 -1.46 -0.20 6.99
C ILE A 108 0.05 -0.39 6.77
N VAL A 109 0.64 0.24 5.76
CA VAL A 109 2.08 0.04 5.44
C VAL A 109 3.04 0.77 6.38
N VAL A 110 2.56 1.76 7.15
CA VAL A 110 3.38 2.52 8.10
C VAL A 110 3.12 2.17 9.57
N GLY A 111 2.20 1.24 9.83
CA GLY A 111 1.91 0.77 11.17
C GLY A 111 3.15 0.23 11.90
N GLU A 112 3.26 0.52 13.20
CA GLU A 112 4.41 0.16 14.03
C GLU A 112 4.72 -1.35 13.98
N SER A 113 3.67 -2.19 13.94
CA SER A 113 3.79 -3.65 13.84
C SER A 113 4.47 -4.11 12.54
N VAL A 114 4.23 -3.40 11.43
CA VAL A 114 4.83 -3.68 10.12
C VAL A 114 6.31 -3.31 10.13
N MET A 115 6.66 -2.17 10.73
CA MET A 115 8.02 -1.64 10.73
C MET A 115 8.99 -2.43 11.61
N LYS A 116 8.49 -3.17 12.62
CA LYS A 116 9.30 -4.01 13.52
C LYS A 116 9.76 -5.34 12.90
N ASN A 117 9.14 -5.81 11.81
CA ASN A 117 9.44 -7.10 11.20
C ASN A 117 9.98 -6.94 9.76
N PRO A 118 11.23 -7.37 9.46
CA PRO A 118 11.83 -7.19 8.14
C PRO A 118 11.02 -7.76 6.96
N ARG A 119 10.29 -8.87 7.18
CA ARG A 119 9.45 -9.47 6.12
C ARG A 119 8.24 -8.61 5.80
N THR A 120 7.56 -8.09 6.82
CA THR A 120 6.40 -7.20 6.63
C THR A 120 6.83 -5.86 6.03
N VAL A 121 8.03 -5.36 6.36
CA VAL A 121 8.63 -4.20 5.68
C VAL A 121 8.83 -4.46 4.18
N GLN A 122 9.27 -5.66 3.78
CA GLN A 122 9.43 -5.97 2.37
C GLN A 122 8.09 -6.03 1.63
N LEU A 123 7.06 -6.60 2.24
CA LEU A 123 5.70 -6.62 1.69
C LEU A 123 5.11 -5.22 1.58
N ALA A 124 5.32 -4.37 2.58
CA ALA A 124 4.91 -2.97 2.56
C ALA A 124 5.55 -2.21 1.38
N LYS A 125 6.86 -2.39 1.16
CA LYS A 125 7.57 -1.80 0.02
C LYS A 125 7.02 -2.29 -1.33
N GLN A 126 6.71 -3.58 -1.44
CA GLN A 126 6.08 -4.13 -2.63
C GLN A 126 4.70 -3.50 -2.86
N LEU A 127 3.87 -3.45 -1.83
CA LEU A 127 2.53 -2.86 -1.89
C LEU A 127 2.59 -1.37 -2.31
N GLN A 128 3.52 -0.60 -1.77
CA GLN A 128 3.75 0.80 -2.17
C GLN A 128 4.14 0.93 -3.65
N ALA A 129 5.04 0.07 -4.14
CA ALA A 129 5.45 0.10 -5.55
C ALA A 129 4.29 -0.25 -6.49
N GLU A 130 3.53 -1.29 -6.17
CA GLU A 130 2.37 -1.72 -6.97
C GLU A 130 1.23 -0.67 -6.97
N ARG A 131 1.04 0.07 -5.88
CA ARG A 131 0.10 1.20 -5.82
C ARG A 131 0.46 2.31 -6.80
N LEU A 132 1.74 2.68 -6.88
CA LEU A 132 2.21 3.69 -7.84
C LEU A 132 2.10 3.20 -9.28
N ASP A 133 2.38 1.92 -9.54
CA ASP A 133 2.14 1.33 -10.86
C ASP A 133 0.65 1.39 -11.26
N TYR A 134 -0.25 1.01 -10.35
CA TYR A 134 -1.69 1.09 -10.58
C TYR A 134 -2.11 2.53 -10.89
N ARG A 135 -1.68 3.50 -10.08
CA ARG A 135 -1.93 4.95 -10.30
C ARG A 135 -1.43 5.42 -11.66
N LEU A 136 -0.29 4.90 -12.13
CA LEU A 136 0.28 5.27 -13.43
C LEU A 136 -0.54 4.69 -14.59
N ARG A 137 -1.10 3.49 -14.39
CA ARG A 137 -2.01 2.85 -15.34
C ARG A 137 -3.36 3.56 -15.41
N THR A 138 -3.92 3.96 -14.27
CA THR A 138 -5.21 4.67 -14.19
C THR A 138 -5.12 6.17 -14.48
N GLY A 139 -3.91 6.73 -14.62
CA GLY A 139 -3.71 8.13 -14.97
C GLY A 139 -3.90 9.11 -13.81
N THR A 140 -3.72 8.65 -12.57
CA THR A 140 -3.72 9.53 -11.39
C THR A 140 -2.56 10.51 -11.48
N SER A 141 -2.83 11.79 -11.20
CA SER A 141 -1.81 12.85 -11.30
C SER A 141 -0.68 12.66 -10.28
N PRO A 142 0.55 13.11 -10.57
CA PRO A 142 1.63 13.16 -9.58
C PRO A 142 1.28 13.92 -8.31
N SER A 143 0.53 15.02 -8.42
CA SER A 143 0.00 15.74 -7.28
C SER A 143 -0.89 14.86 -6.41
N ASP A 144 -1.88 14.16 -6.98
CA ASP A 144 -2.77 13.27 -6.23
C ASP A 144 -2.04 12.04 -5.66
N ALA A 145 -1.04 11.51 -6.39
CA ALA A 145 -0.18 10.44 -5.90
C ALA A 145 0.67 10.87 -4.71
N PHE A 146 1.11 12.13 -4.69
CA PHE A 146 1.91 12.69 -3.62
C PHE A 146 1.12 12.89 -2.33
N TYR A 147 -0.18 13.21 -2.43
CA TYR A 147 -1.06 13.42 -1.28
C TYR A 147 -0.95 12.29 -0.25
N HIS A 148 -1.08 11.04 -0.71
CA HIS A 148 -1.07 9.87 0.16
C HIS A 148 0.33 9.52 0.70
N PHE A 149 1.38 9.87 -0.04
CA PHE A 149 2.76 9.72 0.44
C PHE A 149 3.01 10.63 1.66
N LYS A 150 2.45 11.84 1.66
CA LYS A 150 2.55 12.80 2.75
C LYS A 150 1.79 12.37 4.03
N LEU A 151 0.66 11.66 3.91
CA LEU A 151 -0.13 11.18 5.06
C LEU A 151 0.63 10.18 5.95
N ASN A 152 1.61 9.49 5.37
CA ASN A 152 2.29 8.35 5.97
C ASN A 152 3.52 8.74 6.82
N LYS A 153 3.68 10.01 7.17
CA LYS A 153 4.86 10.53 7.88
C LYS A 153 4.51 10.93 9.32
N PRO A 154 5.37 10.64 10.31
CA PRO A 154 5.19 11.16 11.67
C PRO A 154 5.00 12.68 11.66
N GLY A 155 3.92 13.16 12.29
CA GLY A 155 3.53 14.57 12.28
C GLY A 155 2.56 14.98 11.15
N ALA A 156 2.14 14.07 10.27
CA ALA A 156 1.08 14.36 9.28
C ALA A 156 -0.24 14.75 9.94
N ASP A 157 -0.57 14.15 11.09
CA ASP A 157 -1.77 14.43 11.87
C ASP A 157 -1.80 15.86 12.46
N ASP A 158 -0.64 16.43 12.80
CA ASP A 158 -0.53 17.83 13.27
C ASP A 158 -0.63 18.85 12.12
N VAL A 159 -0.48 18.38 10.87
CA VAL A 159 -0.10 19.20 9.73
C VAL A 159 -1.20 19.22 8.65
N LEU A 160 -2.06 18.20 8.55
CA LEU A 160 -3.21 18.19 7.64
C LEU A 160 -4.41 18.91 8.25
N ARG A 161 -4.45 20.24 8.09
CA ARG A 161 -5.66 21.00 8.41
C ARG A 161 -6.54 21.08 7.17
N LEU A 162 -7.78 20.59 7.27
CA LEU A 162 -8.80 20.88 6.27
C LEU A 162 -9.39 22.25 6.58
N GLY A 163 -9.11 23.22 5.72
CA GLY A 163 -9.84 24.48 5.68
C GLY A 163 -11.23 24.25 5.11
N LYS A 164 -12.19 25.12 5.46
CA LYS A 164 -13.54 25.11 4.89
C LYS A 164 -13.79 26.46 4.23
N HIS A 165 -14.13 26.46 2.95
CA HIS A 165 -14.59 27.64 2.23
C HIS A 165 -15.95 28.11 2.80
N PRO A 166 -16.33 29.39 2.60
CA PRO A 166 -17.62 29.91 3.06
C PRO A 166 -18.85 29.17 2.49
N ASP A 167 -18.72 28.56 1.31
CA ASP A 167 -19.75 27.73 0.67
C ASP A 167 -19.85 26.30 1.25
N GLY A 168 -18.95 25.96 2.17
CA GLY A 168 -18.91 24.70 2.87
C GLY A 168 -18.03 23.62 2.24
N THR A 169 -17.38 23.90 1.11
CA THR A 169 -16.39 22.99 0.51
C THR A 169 -15.09 22.97 1.33
N PHE A 170 -14.44 21.81 1.42
CA PHE A 170 -13.18 21.69 2.15
C PHE A 170 -11.98 21.82 1.21
N TYR A 171 -10.91 22.45 1.69
CA TYR A 171 -9.63 22.54 0.99
C TYR A 171 -8.48 22.15 1.91
N LEU A 172 -7.40 21.67 1.33
CA LEU A 172 -6.18 21.37 2.07
C LEU A 172 -5.45 22.67 2.40
N LEU A 173 -5.19 22.91 3.69
CA LEU A 173 -4.28 23.98 4.08
C LEU A 173 -2.86 23.58 3.72
N HIS A 174 -2.10 24.55 3.19
CA HIS A 174 -0.69 24.36 2.91
C HIS A 174 0.06 24.12 4.22
N LEU A 175 1.09 23.28 4.17
CA LEU A 175 1.88 22.95 5.35
C LEU A 175 2.99 23.98 5.52
N ASP A 176 3.10 24.50 6.73
CA ASP A 176 4.21 25.36 7.15
C ASP A 176 5.44 24.56 7.59
N LYS A 177 5.27 23.25 7.86
CA LYS A 177 6.33 22.35 8.28
C LYS A 177 6.49 21.19 7.32
N VAL A 178 7.75 20.83 7.11
CA VAL A 178 8.16 19.70 6.27
C VAL A 178 8.74 18.63 7.18
N ALA A 179 8.42 17.36 6.92
CA ALA A 179 9.09 16.26 7.58
C ALA A 179 10.58 16.29 7.21
N ASP A 180 11.47 16.32 8.22
CA ASP A 180 12.92 16.50 8.06
C ASP A 180 13.56 15.47 7.10
N ASP A 181 12.95 14.30 6.94
CA ASP A 181 13.45 13.20 6.13
C ASP A 181 12.80 13.05 4.75
N LEU A 182 11.81 13.90 4.40
CA LEU A 182 10.91 13.71 3.25
C LEU A 182 11.68 13.39 1.97
N LEU A 183 12.55 14.30 1.53
CA LEU A 183 13.31 14.19 0.28
C LEU A 183 14.33 13.05 0.29
N SER A 184 14.76 12.61 1.48
CA SER A 184 15.71 11.52 1.65
C SER A 184 15.04 10.15 1.73
N SER A 185 13.71 10.11 1.87
CA SER A 185 12.99 8.88 2.16
C SER A 185 12.87 7.97 0.92
N PRO A 186 12.89 6.64 1.11
CA PRO A 186 12.75 5.69 0.01
C PRO A 186 11.46 5.88 -0.81
N ASP A 187 10.38 6.24 -0.13
CA ASP A 187 9.06 6.46 -0.73
C ASP A 187 9.03 7.71 -1.62
N PHE A 188 9.73 8.78 -1.23
CA PHE A 188 9.91 9.95 -2.10
C PHE A 188 10.67 9.60 -3.38
N LYS A 189 11.67 8.71 -3.29
CA LYS A 189 12.36 8.18 -4.46
C LYS A 189 11.42 7.39 -5.38
N LEU A 190 10.51 6.59 -4.82
CA LEU A 190 9.49 5.88 -5.61
C LEU A 190 8.54 6.86 -6.30
N TRP A 191 8.03 7.87 -5.58
CA TRP A 191 7.17 8.90 -6.15
C TRP A 191 7.89 9.74 -7.23
N LYS A 192 9.17 10.09 -7.05
CA LYS A 192 9.96 10.77 -8.09
C LYS A 192 10.05 9.95 -9.39
N ASN A 193 10.23 8.64 -9.26
CA ASN A 193 10.25 7.75 -10.42
C ASN A 193 8.87 7.66 -11.09
N PHE A 194 7.81 7.63 -10.29
CA PHE A 194 6.43 7.73 -10.77
C PHE A 194 6.19 9.03 -11.56
N LEU A 195 6.57 10.18 -11.02
CA LEU A 195 6.47 11.48 -11.69
C LEU A 195 7.16 11.47 -13.06
N LYS A 196 8.38 10.95 -13.12
CA LYS A 196 9.14 10.82 -14.37
C LYS A 196 8.41 9.92 -15.39
N ALA A 197 7.89 8.78 -14.94
CA ALA A 197 7.17 7.84 -15.81
C ALA A 197 5.84 8.45 -16.28
N PHE A 198 5.12 9.13 -15.40
CA PHE A 198 3.89 9.84 -15.72
C PHE A 198 4.13 10.91 -16.79
N ASN A 199 5.14 11.76 -16.64
CA ASN A 199 5.46 12.82 -17.61
C ASN A 199 5.92 12.27 -18.96
N THR A 200 6.55 11.10 -18.96
CA THR A 200 6.96 10.41 -20.19
C THR A 200 5.75 9.87 -20.96
N LYS A 201 4.68 9.48 -20.24
CA LYS A 201 3.45 8.93 -20.82
C LYS A 201 2.42 10.02 -21.17
N ASN A 202 2.39 11.12 -20.42
CA ASN A 202 1.37 12.17 -20.52
C ASN A 202 2.04 13.53 -20.84
N PHE A 203 2.43 13.73 -22.10
CA PHE A 203 3.17 14.91 -22.54
C PHE A 203 2.41 16.23 -22.37
N ASP A 204 1.08 16.19 -22.44
CA ASP A 204 0.18 17.34 -22.31
C ASP A 204 -0.17 17.69 -20.86
N LYS A 205 0.16 16.80 -19.90
CA LYS A 205 -0.21 16.95 -18.49
C LYS A 205 1.00 16.88 -17.57
N GLN A 206 2.19 17.22 -18.09
CA GLN A 206 3.42 17.10 -17.32
C GLN A 206 3.38 17.99 -16.09
N GLU A 207 3.73 17.42 -14.95
CA GLU A 207 3.93 18.14 -13.70
C GLU A 207 5.42 18.20 -13.38
N THR A 208 5.86 19.25 -12.71
CA THR A 208 7.21 19.32 -12.16
C THR A 208 7.18 18.99 -10.68
N MET A 209 8.32 18.59 -10.14
CA MET A 209 8.42 18.29 -8.71
C MET A 209 8.07 19.52 -7.88
N ALA A 210 8.55 20.70 -8.30
CA ALA A 210 8.23 21.96 -7.68
C ALA A 210 6.72 22.30 -7.74
N SER A 211 6.03 22.02 -8.86
CA SER A 211 4.59 22.31 -8.98
C SER A 211 3.77 21.46 -8.02
N VAL A 212 4.13 20.18 -7.87
CA VAL A 212 3.48 19.26 -6.95
C VAL A 212 3.70 19.68 -5.50
N LEU A 213 4.95 20.00 -5.13
CA LEU A 213 5.26 20.41 -3.76
C LEU A 213 4.53 21.72 -3.38
N ARG A 214 4.37 22.65 -4.32
CA ARG A 214 3.62 23.90 -4.12
C ARG A 214 2.12 23.70 -3.88
N VAL A 215 1.53 22.58 -4.30
CA VAL A 215 0.13 22.23 -3.94
C VAL A 215 -0.02 22.00 -2.43
N TYR A 216 1.06 21.58 -1.77
CA TYR A 216 0.99 21.10 -0.39
C TYR A 216 1.75 21.93 0.62
N TYR A 217 2.78 22.66 0.23
CA TYR A 217 3.68 23.37 1.14
C TYR A 217 3.67 24.87 0.83
N THR A 218 3.74 25.70 1.88
CA THR A 218 3.95 27.13 1.71
C THR A 218 5.33 27.41 1.12
N ASP A 219 5.52 28.57 0.48
CA ASP A 219 6.82 28.95 -0.07
C ASP A 219 7.91 28.97 1.03
N ASP A 220 7.59 29.45 2.24
CA ASP A 220 8.49 29.42 3.40
C ASP A 220 8.88 27.98 3.79
N ALA A 221 7.92 27.05 3.79
CA ALA A 221 8.19 25.65 4.08
C ALA A 221 9.09 25.01 3.01
N LEU A 222 8.87 25.34 1.73
CA LEU A 222 9.72 24.90 0.63
C LEU A 222 11.13 25.46 0.71
N GLU A 223 11.29 26.74 1.06
CA GLU A 223 12.60 27.34 1.25
C GLU A 223 13.37 26.63 2.38
N ASN A 224 12.71 26.41 3.53
CA ASN A 224 13.29 25.68 4.64
C ASN A 224 13.67 24.24 4.26
N MET A 225 12.83 23.54 3.49
CA MET A 225 13.14 22.22 2.93
C MET A 225 14.42 22.25 2.09
N LEU A 226 14.56 23.24 1.20
CA LEU A 226 15.74 23.38 0.34
C LEU A 226 17.00 23.74 1.12
N VAL A 227 16.90 24.60 2.14
CA VAL A 227 18.00 24.90 3.07
C VAL A 227 18.51 23.61 3.73
N ALA A 228 17.61 22.78 4.28
CA ALA A 228 17.97 21.52 4.91
C ALA A 228 18.55 20.52 3.89
N ALA A 229 17.91 20.40 2.74
CA ALA A 229 18.29 19.44 1.69
C ALA A 229 19.66 19.73 1.07
N ARG A 230 20.06 21.00 0.98
CA ARG A 230 21.41 21.41 0.54
C ARG A 230 22.52 20.95 1.48
N LYS A 231 22.24 20.93 2.80
CA LYS A 231 23.20 20.52 3.83
C LYS A 231 23.41 19.02 3.89
N ASN A 232 22.47 18.23 3.34
CA ASN A 232 22.54 16.77 3.33
C ASN A 232 23.00 16.25 1.95
N PRO A 233 24.16 15.59 1.85
CA PRO A 233 24.68 15.08 0.58
C PRO A 233 23.73 14.15 -0.18
N ARG A 234 22.82 13.44 0.52
CA ARG A 234 21.85 12.53 -0.11
C ARG A 234 20.72 13.25 -0.84
N THR A 235 20.48 14.52 -0.51
CA THR A 235 19.35 15.32 -1.02
C THR A 235 19.81 16.55 -1.78
N GLN A 236 21.12 16.84 -1.82
CA GLN A 236 21.68 18.02 -2.46
C GLN A 236 21.30 18.10 -3.95
N GLU A 237 21.40 16.99 -4.69
CA GLU A 237 21.01 16.95 -6.12
C GLU A 237 19.52 17.25 -6.31
N ILE A 238 18.66 16.73 -5.41
CA ILE A 238 17.21 16.98 -5.44
C ILE A 238 16.93 18.46 -5.20
N ALA A 239 17.62 19.07 -4.22
CA ALA A 239 17.49 20.49 -3.92
C ALA A 239 17.87 21.37 -5.12
N LEU A 240 19.00 21.08 -5.78
CA LEU A 240 19.43 21.82 -6.97
C LEU A 240 18.43 21.70 -8.12
N GLY A 241 17.86 20.52 -8.32
CA GLY A 241 16.80 20.29 -9.31
C GLY A 241 15.56 21.12 -9.03
N LEU A 242 15.07 21.08 -7.77
CA LEU A 242 13.92 21.86 -7.32
C LEU A 242 14.12 23.36 -7.44
N GLU A 243 15.28 23.89 -7.04
CA GLU A 243 15.60 25.31 -7.19
C GLU A 243 15.56 25.75 -8.66
N LYS A 244 16.06 24.92 -9.58
CA LYS A 244 16.03 25.20 -11.01
C LYS A 244 14.60 25.19 -11.56
N GLU A 245 13.75 24.30 -11.08
CA GLU A 245 12.33 24.27 -11.45
C GLU A 245 11.59 25.50 -10.92
N LEU A 246 11.78 25.85 -9.64
CA LEU A 246 11.14 27.02 -9.01
C LEU A 246 11.51 28.35 -9.68
N ARG A 247 12.76 28.51 -10.15
CA ARG A 247 13.20 29.73 -10.88
C ARG A 247 12.54 29.91 -12.25
N LYS A 248 11.92 28.87 -12.81
CA LYS A 248 11.29 28.88 -14.14
C LYS A 248 9.78 29.08 -14.09
N MET A 249 9.21 29.09 -12.89
CA MET A 249 7.79 29.31 -12.62
C MET A 249 7.54 30.79 -12.40
#